data_AF-J2XB49-F1
#
_entry.id   AF-J2XB49-F1
#
_cell.length_a   1.000
_cell.length_b   1.000
_cell.length_c   1.000
_cell.angle_alpha   90.00
_cell.angle_beta   90.00
_cell.angle_gamma   90.00
#
_symmetry.space_group_name_H-M   'P 1'
#
loop_
_entity.id
_entity.type
_entity.pdbx_description
1 polymer ?
#
loop_
_entity_poly.entity_id
_entity_poly.type
_entity_poly.pdbx_seq_one_letter_code
_entity_poly.pdbx_strand_id
1 'polypeptide(L)'
;EGDTVKGSRFTYAVGTLALWSAKEGYVDAKGKVLGGNQYQHLSIANPKAAPYGLAATQVLAKEGLTDKVKDKIVEGQNITQAYQFVSTGNAELGFVSLSQIYKDGKITSGSAWIVPANLHDPIKQDAVILNKGKDNPAAKALVAYLKGPKAAAVIKSYGYQL
;
A
#
# COMPACT_ATOMS: atom_id res chain seq x y z
N GLU A 1 10.00 19.92 -10.91
CA GLU A 1 8.85 20.32 -11.76
C GLU A 1 9.40 20.99 -13.02
N GLY A 2 9.01 20.53 -14.21
CA GLY A 2 9.54 21.04 -15.48
C GLY A 2 9.56 20.01 -16.60
N ASP A 3 9.73 18.72 -16.25
CA ASP A 3 9.87 17.62 -17.22
C ASP A 3 8.57 16.94 -17.63
N THR A 4 7.41 17.50 -17.25
CA THR A 4 6.09 16.89 -17.48
C THR A 4 5.24 17.73 -18.42
N VAL A 5 4.47 17.07 -19.28
CA VAL A 5 3.46 17.73 -20.12
C VAL A 5 2.39 18.33 -19.22
N LYS A 6 2.20 19.66 -19.30
CA LYS A 6 1.23 20.41 -18.49
C LYS A 6 -0.17 19.83 -18.66
N GLY A 7 -0.88 19.63 -17.53
CA GLY A 7 -2.25 19.09 -17.52
C GLY A 7 -2.37 17.58 -17.77
N SER A 8 -1.26 16.86 -17.97
CA SER A 8 -1.31 15.40 -18.18
C SER A 8 -1.39 14.58 -16.90
N ARG A 9 -1.15 15.18 -15.73
CA ARG A 9 -1.20 14.50 -14.43
C ARG A 9 -2.63 14.11 -14.09
N PHE A 10 -2.84 12.86 -13.69
CA PHE A 10 -4.10 12.39 -13.14
C PHE A 10 -3.86 11.22 -12.19
N THR A 11 -4.74 11.05 -11.19
CA THR A 11 -4.76 9.87 -10.32
C THR A 11 -5.40 8.72 -11.08
N TYR A 12 -4.67 7.60 -11.22
CA TYR A 12 -5.19 6.40 -11.89
C TYR A 12 -5.63 5.32 -10.89
N ALA A 13 -5.15 5.40 -9.65
CA ALA A 13 -5.52 4.50 -8.57
C ALA A 13 -5.30 5.17 -7.20
N VAL A 14 -6.05 4.72 -6.20
CA VAL A 14 -5.80 5.02 -4.79
C VAL A 14 -5.48 3.71 -4.08
N GLY A 15 -4.30 3.64 -3.47
CA GLY A 15 -3.81 2.47 -2.76
C GLY A 15 -4.56 2.22 -1.46
N THR A 16 -4.78 0.94 -1.15
CA THR A 16 -5.31 0.50 0.14
C THR A 16 -4.19 -0.14 0.97
N LEU A 17 -4.05 0.34 2.21
CA LEU A 17 -3.13 -0.20 3.20
C LEU A 17 -3.76 -1.44 3.86
N ALA A 18 -2.95 -2.47 4.10
CA ALA A 18 -3.37 -3.63 4.86
C ALA A 18 -2.32 -3.96 5.93
N LEU A 19 -2.76 -4.36 7.12
CA LEU A 19 -1.90 -5.09 8.05
C LEU A 19 -2.02 -6.56 7.72
N TRP A 20 -0.90 -7.25 7.51
CA TRP A 20 -0.90 -8.63 7.04
C TRP A 20 0.12 -9.49 7.77
N SER A 21 -0.20 -10.77 7.91
CA SER A 21 0.73 -11.84 8.26
C SER A 21 0.56 -12.98 7.27
N ALA A 22 1.67 -13.61 6.88
CA ALA A 22 1.65 -14.84 6.09
C ALA A 22 0.99 -16.01 6.84
N LYS A 23 0.82 -15.91 8.17
CA LYS A 23 0.14 -16.91 8.99
C LYS A 23 -1.37 -16.66 9.02
N GLU A 24 -2.14 -17.69 8.71
CA GLU A 24 -3.60 -17.71 8.85
C GLU A 24 -4.02 -17.43 10.30
N GLY A 25 -5.10 -16.65 10.47
CA GLY A 25 -5.66 -16.30 11.78
C GLY A 25 -4.78 -15.45 12.71
N TYR A 26 -3.64 -14.95 12.24
CA TYR A 26 -2.70 -14.15 13.06
C TYR A 26 -3.12 -12.69 13.19
N VAL A 27 -3.62 -12.08 12.10
CA VAL A 27 -4.17 -10.73 12.07
C VAL A 27 -5.69 -10.81 12.07
N ASP A 28 -6.32 -10.23 13.10
CA ASP A 28 -7.76 -10.11 13.18
C ASP A 28 -8.30 -8.99 12.27
N ALA A 29 -9.57 -9.08 11.89
CA ALA A 29 -10.21 -8.12 10.99
C ALA A 29 -10.33 -6.67 11.52
N LYS A 30 -9.85 -6.38 12.74
CA LYS A 30 -9.85 -5.05 13.36
C LYS A 30 -8.43 -4.58 13.74
N GLY A 31 -7.39 -5.32 13.40
CA GLY A 31 -6.00 -4.95 13.71
C GLY A 31 -5.64 -4.96 15.20
N LYS A 32 -6.48 -5.56 16.07
CA LYS A 32 -6.24 -5.63 17.52
C LYS A 32 -4.93 -6.31 17.87
N VAL A 33 -4.43 -7.20 16.99
CA VAL A 33 -3.12 -7.83 17.08
C VAL A 33 -2.01 -6.82 17.39
N LEU A 34 -2.06 -5.59 16.83
CA LEU A 34 -1.07 -4.53 17.03
C LEU A 34 -0.95 -4.10 18.50
N GLY A 35 -2.08 -4.08 19.21
CA GLY A 35 -2.14 -3.78 20.63
C GLY A 35 -1.75 -4.95 21.54
N GLY A 36 -1.49 -6.14 20.99
CA GLY A 36 -1.01 -7.30 21.75
C GLY A 36 0.51 -7.31 21.93
N ASN A 37 1.01 -8.33 22.63
CA ASN A 37 2.45 -8.60 22.75
C ASN A 37 2.86 -9.94 22.10
N GLN A 38 2.07 -10.40 21.13
CA GLN A 38 2.21 -11.72 20.47
C GLN A 38 3.18 -11.75 19.28
N TYR A 39 3.82 -10.61 18.99
CA TYR A 39 4.79 -10.42 17.90
C TYR A 39 5.98 -9.62 18.42
N GLN A 40 7.15 -9.89 17.85
CA GLN A 40 8.40 -9.19 18.12
C GLN A 40 8.69 -8.11 17.08
N HIS A 41 8.32 -8.32 15.81
CA HIS A 41 8.61 -7.41 14.73
C HIS A 41 7.34 -7.01 13.97
N LEU A 42 7.19 -5.70 13.72
CA LEU A 42 6.18 -5.10 12.87
C LEU A 42 6.89 -4.45 11.68
N SER A 43 6.72 -5.01 10.49
CA SER A 43 7.35 -4.43 9.31
C SER A 43 6.56 -3.24 8.77
N ILE A 44 7.25 -2.14 8.47
CA ILE A 44 6.69 -1.00 7.72
C ILE A 44 7.67 -0.56 6.64
N ALA A 45 7.17 0.08 5.58
CA ALA A 45 8.04 0.79 4.66
C ALA A 45 8.54 2.10 5.29
N ASN A 46 9.69 2.60 4.84
CA ASN A 46 10.26 3.86 5.31
C ASN A 46 9.27 5.01 5.10
N PRO A 47 8.78 5.66 6.17
CA PRO A 47 7.72 6.67 6.06
C PRO A 47 8.16 7.97 5.38
N LYS A 48 9.48 8.22 5.30
CA LYS A 48 10.03 9.40 4.61
C LYS A 48 10.14 9.19 3.09
N ALA A 49 10.28 7.92 2.67
CA ALA A 49 10.51 7.58 1.26
C ALA A 49 9.29 6.94 0.58
N ALA A 50 8.40 6.29 1.34
CA ALA A 50 7.31 5.49 0.82
C ALA A 50 5.94 5.94 1.38
N PRO A 51 4.96 6.27 0.50
CA PRO A 51 3.61 6.65 0.93
C PRO A 51 2.91 5.64 1.83
N TYR A 52 3.13 4.34 1.59
CA TYR A 52 2.57 3.28 2.45
C TYR A 52 3.20 3.24 3.85
N GLY A 53 4.48 3.61 3.96
CA GLY A 53 5.15 3.76 5.25
C GLY A 53 4.56 4.90 6.06
N LEU A 54 4.33 6.05 5.40
CA LEU A 54 3.66 7.20 6.02
C LEU A 54 2.23 6.85 6.46
N ALA A 55 1.47 6.14 5.61
CA ALA A 55 0.13 5.71 5.98
C ALA A 55 0.15 4.78 7.20
N ALA A 56 1.11 3.85 7.30
CA ALA A 56 1.26 2.97 8.46
C ALA A 56 1.52 3.76 9.76
N THR A 57 2.38 4.78 9.74
CA THR A 57 2.62 5.61 10.93
C THR A 57 1.39 6.44 11.33
N GLN A 58 0.60 6.91 10.36
CA GLN A 58 -0.67 7.60 10.62
C GLN A 58 -1.69 6.69 11.29
N VAL A 59 -1.81 5.43 10.85
CA VAL A 59 -2.69 4.43 11.50
C VAL A 59 -2.25 4.21 12.93
N LEU A 60 -0.96 3.93 13.16
CA LEU A 60 -0.42 3.71 14.50
C LEU A 60 -0.65 4.90 15.43
N ALA A 61 -0.53 6.13 14.91
CA ALA A 61 -0.80 7.34 15.68
C ALA A 61 -2.28 7.49 16.03
N LYS A 62 -3.20 7.26 15.08
CA LYS A 62 -4.65 7.35 15.33
C LYS A 62 -5.17 6.26 16.27
N GLU A 63 -4.54 5.08 16.24
CA GLU A 63 -4.85 3.98 17.15
C GLU A 63 -4.16 4.15 18.53
N GLY A 64 -3.33 5.19 18.73
CA GLY A 64 -2.61 5.41 19.99
C GLY A 64 -1.54 4.36 20.29
N LEU A 65 -0.98 3.73 19.25
CA LEU A 65 -0.05 2.60 19.35
C LEU A 65 1.40 2.95 19.07
N THR A 66 1.72 4.18 18.65
CA THR A 66 3.07 4.61 18.25
C THR A 66 4.15 4.20 19.24
N ASP A 67 4.01 4.57 20.52
CA ASP A 67 5.02 4.26 21.54
C ASP A 67 5.10 2.76 21.83
N LYS A 68 3.97 2.06 21.75
CA LYS A 68 3.87 0.62 22.04
C LYS A 68 4.60 -0.24 21.02
N VAL A 69 4.59 0.17 19.75
CA VAL A 69 5.18 -0.62 18.65
C VAL A 69 6.57 -0.16 18.27
N LYS A 70 7.04 0.99 18.80
CA LYS A 70 8.28 1.65 18.39
C LYS A 70 9.48 0.71 18.36
N ASP A 71 9.68 -0.07 19.41
CA ASP A 71 10.83 -0.98 19.53
C ASP A 71 10.67 -2.28 18.72
N LYS A 72 9.52 -2.47 18.09
CA LYS A 72 9.20 -3.61 17.23
C LYS A 72 9.31 -3.27 15.75
N ILE A 73 9.49 -2.01 15.39
CA ILE A 73 9.47 -1.59 13.98
C ILE A 73 10.70 -2.13 13.25
N VAL A 74 10.44 -2.88 12.17
CA VAL A 74 11.45 -3.26 11.18
C VAL A 74 11.17 -2.51 9.88
N GLU A 75 11.98 -1.51 9.60
CA GLU A 75 11.79 -0.63 8.46
C GLU A 75 12.40 -1.21 7.17
N GLY A 76 11.58 -1.38 6.13
CA GLY A 76 12.02 -1.64 4.76
C GLY A 76 12.15 -0.36 3.94
N GLN A 77 13.07 -0.30 2.98
CA GLN A 77 13.29 0.86 2.12
C GLN A 77 12.06 1.26 1.30
N ASN A 78 11.19 0.29 0.97
CA ASN A 78 9.95 0.51 0.23
C ASN A 78 8.92 -0.57 0.60
N ILE A 79 7.71 -0.46 0.01
CA ILE A 79 6.60 -1.37 0.31
C ILE A 79 6.87 -2.82 -0.12
N THR A 80 7.69 -3.04 -1.15
CA THR A 80 8.11 -4.39 -1.56
C THR A 80 8.99 -5.03 -0.50
N GLN A 81 9.94 -4.29 0.07
CA GLN A 81 10.80 -4.84 1.12
C GLN A 81 10.04 -5.08 2.42
N ALA A 82 9.10 -4.20 2.78
CA ALA A 82 8.24 -4.41 3.94
C ALA A 82 7.41 -5.71 3.79
N TYR A 83 6.80 -5.92 2.62
CA TYR A 83 6.13 -7.19 2.29
C TYR A 83 7.09 -8.38 2.36
N GLN A 84 8.30 -8.26 1.82
CA GLN A 84 9.29 -9.34 1.82
C GLN A 84 9.60 -9.80 3.24
N PHE A 85 9.85 -8.88 4.17
CA PHE A 85 10.12 -9.23 5.57
C PHE A 85 9.01 -10.06 6.20
N VAL A 86 7.74 -9.75 5.91
CA VAL A 86 6.61 -10.56 6.40
C VAL A 86 6.54 -11.91 5.69
N SER A 87 6.65 -11.90 4.35
CA SER A 87 6.52 -13.11 3.53
C SER A 87 7.60 -14.17 3.80
N THR A 88 8.80 -13.75 4.21
CA THR A 88 9.92 -14.64 4.56
C THR A 88 9.98 -14.95 6.06
N GLY A 89 9.05 -14.44 6.87
CA GLY A 89 9.02 -14.66 8.32
C GLY A 89 10.07 -13.88 9.13
N ASN A 90 10.75 -12.90 8.52
CA ASN A 90 11.65 -12.00 9.23
C ASN A 90 10.89 -11.00 10.12
N ALA A 91 9.61 -10.75 9.80
CA ALA A 91 8.65 -10.10 10.68
C ALA A 91 7.35 -10.89 10.71
N GLU A 92 6.71 -10.99 11.88
CA GLU A 92 5.49 -11.79 12.04
C GLU A 92 4.28 -11.15 11.38
N LEU A 93 4.27 -9.82 11.29
CA LEU A 93 3.26 -9.05 10.59
C LEU A 93 3.84 -7.72 10.09
N GLY A 94 3.14 -7.09 9.16
CA GLY A 94 3.56 -5.81 8.61
C GLY A 94 2.49 -5.08 7.84
N PHE A 95 2.68 -3.78 7.69
CA PHE A 95 1.86 -2.96 6.82
C PHE A 95 2.33 -3.08 5.36
N VAL A 96 1.45 -3.56 4.50
CA VAL A 96 1.69 -3.88 3.08
C VAL A 96 0.67 -3.18 2.18
N SER A 97 0.89 -3.19 0.85
CA SER A 97 -0.18 -2.82 -0.07
C SER A 97 -1.16 -3.97 -0.20
N LEU A 98 -2.47 -3.69 -0.18
CA LEU A 98 -3.49 -4.72 -0.33
C LEU A 98 -3.28 -5.53 -1.64
N SER A 99 -2.82 -4.87 -2.70
CA SER A 99 -2.53 -5.47 -4.00
C SER A 99 -1.45 -6.55 -4.01
N GLN A 100 -0.59 -6.62 -2.99
CA GLN A 100 0.40 -7.69 -2.86
C GLN A 100 -0.22 -9.01 -2.38
N ILE A 101 -1.38 -8.96 -1.73
CA ILE A 101 -1.99 -10.09 -1.02
C ILE A 101 -3.46 -10.31 -1.38
N TYR A 102 -3.98 -9.59 -2.39
CA TYR A 102 -5.40 -9.55 -2.70
C TYR A 102 -5.64 -9.75 -4.18
N LYS A 103 -6.63 -10.58 -4.50
CA LYS A 103 -7.10 -10.79 -5.86
C LYS A 103 -8.58 -11.17 -5.84
N ASP A 104 -9.35 -10.56 -6.75
CA ASP A 104 -10.73 -10.93 -7.08
C ASP A 104 -11.65 -11.04 -5.83
N GLY A 105 -11.60 -10.05 -4.94
CA GLY A 105 -12.48 -10.02 -3.77
C GLY A 105 -11.86 -10.62 -2.50
N LYS A 106 -10.68 -11.26 -2.59
CA LYS A 106 -10.19 -12.16 -1.53
C LYS A 106 -8.70 -11.93 -1.23
N ILE A 107 -8.35 -12.11 0.03
CA ILE A 107 -6.95 -12.27 0.45
C ILE A 107 -6.45 -13.61 -0.08
N THR A 108 -5.30 -13.62 -0.74
CA THR A 108 -4.76 -14.80 -1.43
C THR A 108 -4.08 -15.78 -0.49
N SER A 109 -3.57 -15.30 0.65
CA SER A 109 -2.92 -16.12 1.67
C SER A 109 -2.79 -15.36 2.99
N GLY A 110 -2.74 -16.12 4.08
CA GLY A 110 -2.54 -15.57 5.41
C GLY A 110 -3.75 -14.79 5.90
N SER A 111 -3.53 -13.92 6.87
CA SER A 111 -4.59 -13.13 7.48
C SER A 111 -4.27 -11.65 7.43
N ALA A 112 -5.31 -10.83 7.22
CA ALA A 112 -5.16 -9.40 7.07
C ALA A 112 -6.29 -8.61 7.72
N TRP A 113 -5.94 -7.40 8.13
CA TRP A 113 -6.85 -6.31 8.38
C TRP A 113 -6.70 -5.31 7.23
N ILE A 114 -7.78 -5.13 6.45
CA ILE A 114 -7.88 -4.06 5.47
C ILE A 114 -8.13 -2.77 6.24
N VAL A 115 -7.17 -1.85 6.20
CA VAL A 115 -7.19 -0.65 7.03
C VAL A 115 -8.29 0.31 6.52
N PRO A 116 -9.18 0.78 7.41
CA PRO A 116 -10.17 1.80 7.07
C PRO A 116 -9.52 3.09 6.54
N ALA A 117 -10.04 3.62 5.43
CA ALA A 117 -9.47 4.78 4.75
C ALA A 117 -9.44 6.07 5.59
N ASN A 118 -10.25 6.17 6.65
CA ASN A 118 -10.23 7.31 7.56
C ASN A 118 -9.05 7.27 8.56
N LEU A 119 -8.26 6.19 8.60
CA LEU A 119 -7.11 6.05 9.49
C LEU A 119 -5.80 6.59 8.91
N HIS A 120 -5.76 6.99 7.64
CA HIS A 120 -4.59 7.59 7.02
C HIS A 120 -4.99 8.51 5.88
N ASP A 121 -4.05 9.27 5.34
CA ASP A 121 -4.28 10.07 4.15
C ASP A 121 -4.38 9.17 2.90
N PRO A 122 -5.17 9.55 1.87
CA PRO A 122 -5.29 8.74 0.67
C PRO A 122 -3.96 8.51 -0.05
N ILE A 123 -3.65 7.25 -0.38
CA ILE A 123 -2.43 6.85 -1.08
C ILE A 123 -2.64 7.00 -2.60
N LYS A 124 -2.68 8.24 -3.09
CA LYS A 124 -2.92 8.52 -4.52
C LYS A 124 -1.73 8.07 -5.38
N GLN A 125 -2.03 7.35 -6.45
CA GLN A 125 -1.07 6.98 -7.47
C GLN A 125 -1.37 7.78 -8.74
N ASP A 126 -0.48 8.70 -9.04
CA ASP A 126 -0.59 9.60 -10.18
C ASP A 126 0.24 9.11 -11.36
N ALA A 127 -0.29 9.29 -12.56
CA ALA A 127 0.41 9.12 -13.82
C ALA A 127 0.56 10.47 -14.50
N VAL A 128 1.67 10.65 -15.23
CA VAL A 128 1.95 11.87 -16.00
C VAL A 128 2.72 11.53 -17.27
N ILE A 129 2.55 12.31 -18.32
CA ILE A 129 3.38 12.20 -19.53
C ILE A 129 4.61 13.08 -19.34
N LEU A 130 5.80 12.51 -19.51
CA LEU A 130 7.05 13.30 -19.53
C LEU A 130 7.17 14.07 -20.85
N ASN A 131 7.83 15.22 -20.83
CA ASN A 131 8.03 16.06 -22.03
C ASN A 131 8.71 15.31 -23.17
N LYS A 132 9.64 14.40 -22.85
CA LYS A 132 10.28 13.50 -23.83
C LYS A 132 9.28 12.58 -24.56
N GLY A 133 8.13 12.30 -23.94
CA GLY A 133 7.06 11.49 -24.50
C GLY A 133 5.86 12.29 -25.01
N LYS A 134 5.94 13.63 -25.07
CA LYS A 134 4.82 14.52 -25.42
C LYS A 134 4.15 14.14 -26.75
N ASP A 135 4.95 13.82 -27.76
CA ASP A 135 4.48 13.49 -29.10
C ASP A 135 4.49 11.98 -29.38
N ASN A 136 4.79 11.16 -28.37
CA ASN A 136 4.80 9.71 -28.51
C ASN A 136 3.35 9.15 -28.49
N PRO A 137 2.87 8.54 -29.58
CA PRO A 137 1.52 7.98 -29.63
C PRO A 137 1.32 6.84 -28.62
N ALA A 138 2.34 6.04 -28.32
CA ALA A 138 2.26 4.97 -27.32
C ALA A 138 2.08 5.52 -25.90
N ALA A 139 2.71 6.64 -25.56
CA ALA A 139 2.52 7.29 -24.25
C ALA A 139 1.08 7.79 -24.08
N LYS A 140 0.52 8.42 -25.12
CA LYS A 140 -0.90 8.86 -25.14
C LYS A 140 -1.86 7.67 -25.06
N ALA A 141 -1.58 6.59 -25.78
CA ALA A 141 -2.37 5.37 -25.76
C ALA A 141 -2.37 4.69 -24.38
N LEU A 142 -1.23 4.64 -23.69
CA LEU A 142 -1.15 4.10 -22.33
C LEU A 142 -1.98 4.93 -21.34
N VAL A 143 -1.91 6.26 -21.41
CA VAL A 143 -2.73 7.14 -20.57
C VAL A 143 -4.23 6.95 -20.85
N ALA A 144 -4.62 6.84 -22.12
CA ALA A 144 -6.00 6.56 -22.49
C ALA A 144 -6.46 5.19 -21.97
N TYR A 145 -5.61 4.17 -22.05
CA TYR A 145 -5.88 2.84 -21.50
C TYR A 145 -6.07 2.88 -19.98
N LEU A 146 -5.19 3.55 -19.24
CA LEU A 146 -5.27 3.69 -17.78
C LEU A 146 -6.56 4.37 -17.30
N LYS A 147 -7.14 5.25 -18.12
CA LYS A 147 -8.44 5.89 -17.86
C LYS A 147 -9.65 5.03 -18.29
N GLY A 148 -9.40 3.94 -19.02
CA GLY A 148 -10.43 3.10 -19.61
C GLY A 148 -11.01 2.06 -18.64
N PRO A 149 -12.18 1.49 -18.96
CA PRO A 149 -12.87 0.52 -18.10
C PRO A 149 -12.08 -0.78 -17.90
N LYS A 150 -11.23 -1.17 -18.88
CA LYS A 150 -10.39 -2.36 -18.77
C LYS A 150 -9.32 -2.21 -17.69
N ALA A 151 -8.60 -1.08 -17.68
CA ALA A 151 -7.63 -0.79 -16.63
C ALA A 151 -8.31 -0.65 -15.26
N ALA A 152 -9.44 0.06 -15.21
CA ALA A 152 -10.26 0.20 -13.99
C ALA A 152 -10.65 -1.16 -13.38
N ALA A 153 -11.04 -2.13 -14.22
CA ALA A 153 -11.38 -3.48 -13.76
C ALA A 153 -10.18 -4.21 -13.16
N VAL A 154 -9.02 -4.15 -13.81
CA VAL A 154 -7.77 -4.76 -13.30
C VAL A 154 -7.32 -4.09 -12.01
N ILE A 155 -7.34 -2.75 -11.95
CA ILE A 155 -6.94 -2.00 -10.75
C ILE A 155 -7.81 -2.41 -9.56
N LYS A 156 -9.13 -2.48 -9.75
CA LYS A 156 -10.07 -2.93 -8.72
C LYS A 156 -9.88 -4.40 -8.33
N SER A 157 -9.54 -5.29 -9.26
CA SER A 157 -9.35 -6.72 -8.96
C SER A 157 -8.20 -6.96 -7.98
N TYR A 158 -7.23 -6.04 -7.92
CA TYR A 158 -6.12 -6.05 -6.95
C TYR A 158 -6.38 -5.19 -5.70
N GLY A 159 -7.61 -4.75 -5.47
CA GLY A 159 -7.99 -4.06 -4.24
C GLY A 159 -7.60 -2.58 -4.18
N TYR A 160 -7.23 -1.95 -5.30
CA TYR A 160 -7.13 -0.50 -5.38
C TYR A 160 -8.52 0.14 -5.50
N GLN A 161 -8.61 1.39 -5.05
CA GLN A 161 -9.73 2.29 -5.32
C GLN A 161 -9.44 3.15 -6.56
N LEU A 162 -10.46 3.80 -7.12
CA LEU A 162 -10.35 4.70 -8.29
C LEU A 162 -10.82 6.11 -7.93
#